data_AF-A0AAE0JZ57-F1
#
_entry.id   AF-A0AAE0JZ57-F1
#
_cell.length_a   1.000
_cell.length_b   1.000
_cell.length_c   1.000
_cell.angle_alpha   90.00
_cell.angle_beta   90.00
_cell.angle_gamma   90.00
#
_symmetry.space_group_name_H-M   'P 1'
#
loop_
_entity.id
_entity.type
_entity.pdbx_description
1 polymer ?
#
loop_
_entity_poly.entity_id
_entity_poly.type
_entity_poly.pdbx_seq_one_letter_code
_entity_poly.pdbx_strand_id
1 'polypeptide(L)'
;MAAPSLSFSRPVFAKLSPHPYLLRTLAPQPPSDAAASRTNGRAPQEARPVHIHTSSLSHAHGSALVRTGDTTVICGVRGEVLPVANIPQYRPQATQQQQDDGDERADERGGLGRGELKDYDLLVPNIELATGCAPQFLPGVPPTTLAQTLSTRVYSLLHSCRVVDPKSLRIWYTPPTEVGNNMDTEEQQRQQEEADDGDDGPQLVAYWVLYIDLLFVSLDGNPFDAAWAAVMAALRDTKLPAVRWDPDRQAAVLQNNSQPTTTTATAAAAVPGQGKNSIKTTPLPVAGLPVACTAAVFPEKKHGGESMAASAAATVGNRHWILLDPDRSEETLCGETITMVVDCSSGGGGGETRIKSIEKQGGVVLGRELIRGFAGVAEKRWKEVRDAMQ
;
A
#
# COMPACT_ATOMS: atom_id res chain seq x y z
N MET A 1 -22.66 42.62 -34.86
CA MET A 1 -22.03 41.54 -35.65
C MET A 1 -21.31 40.61 -34.68
N ALA A 2 -21.74 39.37 -34.52
CA ALA A 2 -20.97 38.38 -33.75
C ALA A 2 -19.67 38.08 -34.51
N ALA A 3 -18.53 38.12 -33.81
CA ALA A 3 -17.24 37.79 -34.40
C ALA A 3 -17.26 36.35 -34.95
N PRO A 4 -16.62 36.07 -36.10
CA PRO A 4 -16.58 34.72 -36.64
C PRO A 4 -15.92 33.78 -35.64
N SER A 5 -16.67 32.77 -35.18
CA SER A 5 -16.14 31.75 -34.28
C SER A 5 -15.22 30.82 -35.04
N LEU A 6 -13.93 30.80 -34.70
CA LEU A 6 -12.97 29.84 -35.23
C LEU A 6 -13.37 28.43 -34.75
N SER A 7 -13.76 27.56 -35.68
CA SER A 7 -14.04 26.15 -35.40
C SER A 7 -12.79 25.32 -35.64
N PHE A 8 -12.35 24.59 -34.62
CA PHE A 8 -11.23 23.66 -34.71
C PHE A 8 -11.73 22.22 -34.68
N SER A 9 -10.93 21.28 -35.22
CA SER A 9 -11.17 19.86 -34.97
C SER A 9 -10.93 19.52 -33.49
N ARG A 10 -11.66 18.53 -32.96
CA ARG A 10 -11.53 18.08 -31.56
C ARG A 10 -10.08 17.90 -31.08
N PRO A 11 -9.18 17.17 -31.79
CA PRO A 11 -7.81 16.96 -31.32
C PRO A 11 -6.95 18.24 -31.35
N VAL A 12 -7.20 19.16 -32.29
CA VAL A 12 -6.47 20.43 -32.36
C VAL A 12 -6.93 21.37 -31.24
N PHE A 13 -8.24 21.43 -30.98
CA PHE A 13 -8.80 22.24 -29.91
C PHE A 13 -8.35 21.74 -28.53
N ALA A 14 -8.31 20.42 -28.32
CA ALA A 14 -7.80 19.81 -27.09
C ALA A 14 -6.34 20.23 -26.79
N LYS A 15 -5.51 20.38 -27.82
CA LYS A 15 -4.10 20.81 -27.68
C LYS A 15 -3.96 22.33 -27.50
N LEU A 16 -4.74 23.12 -28.23
CA LEU A 16 -4.65 24.58 -28.18
C LEU A 16 -5.22 25.16 -26.88
N SER A 17 -6.31 24.60 -26.37
CA SER A 17 -7.00 25.13 -25.20
C SER A 17 -7.68 23.99 -24.42
N PRO A 18 -6.90 23.22 -23.63
CA PRO A 18 -7.38 22.02 -22.96
C PRO A 18 -8.47 22.32 -21.90
N HIS A 19 -8.37 23.43 -21.18
CA HIS A 19 -9.36 23.82 -20.16
C HIS A 19 -10.77 24.06 -20.75
N PRO A 20 -10.97 24.97 -21.74
CA PRO A 20 -12.30 25.16 -22.32
C PRO A 20 -12.77 23.94 -23.14
N TYR A 21 -11.87 23.10 -23.63
CA TYR A 21 -12.25 21.83 -24.26
C TYR A 21 -12.91 20.88 -23.27
N LEU A 22 -12.31 20.69 -22.09
CA LEU A 22 -12.88 19.86 -21.03
C LEU A 22 -14.22 20.43 -20.54
N LEU A 23 -14.27 21.74 -20.28
CA LEU A 23 -15.52 22.43 -19.88
C LEU A 23 -16.66 22.17 -20.88
N ARG A 24 -16.37 22.28 -22.19
CA ARG A 24 -17.37 22.07 -23.24
C ARG A 24 -17.88 20.62 -23.31
N THR A 25 -17.04 19.66 -22.93
CA THR A 25 -17.41 18.24 -22.92
C THR A 25 -18.23 17.90 -21.65
N LEU A 26 -17.90 18.54 -20.53
CA LEU A 26 -18.61 18.38 -19.25
C LEU A 26 -19.94 19.15 -19.20
N ALA A 27 -20.07 20.25 -19.93
CA ALA A 27 -21.27 21.08 -20.03
C ALA A 27 -21.71 21.24 -21.50
N PRO A 28 -22.25 20.18 -22.13
CA PRO A 28 -22.75 20.27 -23.48
C PRO A 28 -23.86 21.33 -23.56
N GLN A 29 -23.74 22.23 -24.53
CA GLN A 29 -24.75 23.25 -24.79
C GLN A 29 -25.92 22.60 -25.56
N PRO A 30 -27.19 22.96 -25.28
CA PRO A 30 -28.33 22.49 -26.09
C PRO A 30 -28.13 22.92 -27.56
N PRO A 31 -28.36 22.05 -28.57
CA PRO A 31 -29.43 21.04 -28.69
C PRO A 31 -29.00 19.56 -28.54
N SER A 32 -27.81 19.26 -28.02
CA SER A 32 -27.39 17.87 -27.80
C SER A 32 -27.78 17.40 -26.40
N ASP A 33 -28.72 16.46 -26.27
CA ASP A 33 -29.03 15.69 -25.04
C ASP A 33 -27.89 14.74 -24.62
N ALA A 34 -26.65 15.03 -25.02
CA ALA A 34 -25.49 14.24 -24.66
C ALA A 34 -25.21 14.40 -23.16
N ALA A 35 -25.07 13.28 -22.46
CA ALA A 35 -24.67 13.29 -21.06
C ALA A 35 -23.27 13.93 -20.89
N ALA A 36 -23.05 14.59 -19.75
CA ALA A 36 -21.74 15.13 -19.40
C ALA A 36 -20.70 14.01 -19.42
N SER A 37 -19.72 14.15 -20.31
CA SER A 37 -18.70 13.12 -20.56
C SER A 37 -17.32 13.77 -20.48
N ARG A 38 -16.32 12.99 -20.09
CA ARG A 38 -14.91 13.38 -20.06
C ARG A 38 -14.33 13.29 -21.47
N THR A 39 -13.09 13.75 -21.64
CA THR A 39 -12.40 13.69 -22.94
C THR A 39 -12.22 12.27 -23.48
N ASN A 40 -12.25 11.26 -22.60
CA ASN A 40 -12.14 9.84 -22.89
C ASN A 40 -13.50 9.13 -23.09
N GLY A 41 -14.63 9.84 -22.97
CA GLY A 41 -15.96 9.24 -23.08
C GLY A 41 -16.59 8.78 -21.74
N ARG A 42 -15.81 8.70 -20.65
CA ARG A 42 -16.28 8.26 -19.33
C ARG A 42 -17.15 9.32 -18.63
N ALA A 43 -18.02 8.87 -17.73
CA ALA A 43 -18.74 9.78 -16.85
C ALA A 43 -17.80 10.42 -15.81
N PRO A 44 -18.14 11.59 -15.23
CA PRO A 44 -17.32 12.25 -14.20
C PRO A 44 -17.02 11.37 -12.97
N GLN A 45 -17.94 10.48 -12.60
CA GLN A 45 -17.83 9.59 -11.43
C GLN A 45 -17.39 8.15 -11.79
N GLU A 46 -16.99 7.91 -13.05
CA GLU A 46 -16.63 6.57 -13.54
C GLU A 46 -15.11 6.37 -13.55
N ALA A 47 -14.63 5.44 -12.75
CA ALA A 47 -13.22 5.06 -12.68
C ALA A 47 -12.83 4.08 -13.80
N ARG A 48 -11.53 3.95 -14.08
CA ARG A 48 -11.04 2.97 -15.08
C ARG A 48 -11.26 1.54 -14.57
N PRO A 49 -11.55 0.57 -15.46
CA PRO A 49 -11.60 -0.83 -15.07
C PRO A 49 -10.22 -1.28 -14.57
N VAL A 50 -10.22 -2.10 -13.52
CA VAL A 50 -9.00 -2.63 -12.90
C VAL A 50 -8.90 -4.12 -13.19
N HIS A 51 -7.74 -4.55 -13.69
CA HIS A 51 -7.38 -5.94 -13.87
C HIS A 51 -6.15 -6.24 -13.02
N ILE A 52 -6.23 -7.26 -12.17
CA ILE A 52 -5.18 -7.64 -11.24
C ILE A 52 -4.80 -9.09 -11.52
N HIS A 53 -3.51 -9.34 -11.71
CA HIS A 53 -2.93 -10.67 -11.86
C HIS A 53 -1.87 -10.88 -10.78
N THR A 54 -2.18 -11.68 -9.76
CA THR A 54 -1.24 -12.07 -8.70
C THR A 54 -0.27 -13.15 -9.19
N SER A 55 0.86 -13.34 -8.51
CA SER A 55 1.89 -14.34 -8.84
C SER A 55 2.43 -14.22 -10.29
N SER A 56 2.59 -12.99 -10.81
CA SER A 56 3.09 -12.74 -12.17
C SER A 56 4.61 -12.92 -12.33
N LEU A 57 5.39 -12.83 -11.24
CA LEU A 57 6.84 -12.97 -11.22
C LEU A 57 7.26 -14.24 -10.45
N SER A 58 8.06 -15.10 -11.08
CA SER A 58 8.48 -16.39 -10.51
C SER A 58 9.53 -16.30 -9.40
N HIS A 59 10.38 -15.26 -9.41
CA HIS A 59 11.48 -15.11 -8.47
C HIS A 59 11.15 -14.26 -7.24
N ALA A 60 9.98 -13.62 -7.22
CA ALA A 60 9.54 -12.79 -6.11
C ALA A 60 8.79 -13.64 -5.07
N HIS A 61 8.84 -13.25 -3.79
CA HIS A 61 8.09 -13.92 -2.72
C HIS A 61 6.59 -13.65 -2.82
N GLY A 62 6.23 -12.49 -3.38
CA GLY A 62 4.89 -12.14 -3.82
C GLY A 62 4.98 -11.19 -5.01
N SER A 63 4.00 -11.24 -5.91
CA SER A 63 3.98 -10.31 -7.04
C SER A 63 2.57 -10.03 -7.53
N ALA A 64 2.40 -8.87 -8.16
CA ALA A 64 1.16 -8.51 -8.81
C ALA A 64 1.41 -7.63 -10.03
N LEU A 65 0.67 -7.89 -11.10
CA LEU A 65 0.51 -6.99 -12.24
C LEU A 65 -0.87 -6.36 -12.15
N VAL A 66 -0.93 -5.03 -12.05
CA VAL A 66 -2.16 -4.26 -12.01
C VAL A 66 -2.25 -3.38 -13.24
N ARG A 67 -3.38 -3.48 -13.94
CA ARG A 67 -3.69 -2.63 -15.08
C ARG A 67 -4.98 -1.86 -14.81
N THR A 68 -4.89 -0.53 -14.81
CA THR A 68 -5.98 0.40 -14.60
C THR A 68 -6.13 1.25 -15.87
N GLY A 69 -7.01 0.83 -16.77
CA GLY A 69 -7.06 1.35 -18.14
C GLY A 69 -5.72 1.17 -18.87
N ASP A 70 -5.09 2.28 -19.24
CA ASP A 70 -3.78 2.31 -19.92
C ASP A 70 -2.60 2.38 -18.95
N THR A 71 -2.85 2.62 -17.66
CA THR A 71 -1.81 2.60 -16.62
C THR A 71 -1.54 1.16 -16.22
N THR A 72 -0.29 0.72 -16.32
CA THR A 72 0.14 -0.64 -15.98
C THR A 72 1.31 -0.59 -15.02
N VAL A 73 1.17 -1.28 -13.88
CA VAL A 73 2.15 -1.33 -12.79
C VAL A 73 2.45 -2.78 -12.44
N ILE A 74 3.73 -3.10 -12.30
CA ILE A 74 4.20 -4.39 -11.78
C ILE A 74 4.75 -4.14 -10.39
N CYS A 75 4.33 -4.95 -9.43
CA CYS A 75 4.83 -4.92 -8.06
C CYS A 75 5.44 -6.28 -7.71
N GLY A 76 6.64 -6.27 -7.14
CA GLY A 76 7.33 -7.43 -6.61
C GLY A 76 7.69 -7.23 -5.14
N VAL A 77 7.47 -8.25 -4.33
CA VAL A 77 7.85 -8.27 -2.91
C VAL A 77 9.02 -9.23 -2.73
N ARG A 78 10.10 -8.74 -2.13
CA ARG A 78 11.30 -9.49 -1.77
C ARG A 78 11.49 -9.44 -0.25
N GLY A 79 11.49 -10.61 0.39
CA GLY A 79 11.86 -10.74 1.79
C GLY A 79 13.36 -10.93 1.95
N GLU A 80 13.97 -10.18 2.86
CA GLU A 80 15.32 -10.40 3.37
C GLU A 80 15.28 -10.54 4.90
N VAL A 81 16.29 -11.19 5.48
CA VAL A 81 16.38 -11.37 6.93
C VAL A 81 17.35 -10.35 7.50
N LEU A 82 16.87 -9.55 8.44
CA LEU A 82 17.64 -8.57 9.20
C LEU A 82 17.90 -9.12 10.60
N PRO A 83 19.15 -9.51 10.93
CA PRO A 83 19.52 -9.88 12.29
C PRO A 83 19.30 -8.74 13.27
N VAL A 84 18.86 -9.05 14.48
CA VAL A 84 18.65 -8.07 15.55
C VAL A 84 19.92 -7.28 15.87
N ALA A 85 21.10 -7.91 15.75
CA ALA A 85 22.39 -7.26 15.91
C ALA A 85 22.63 -6.08 14.95
N ASN A 86 21.98 -6.09 13.78
CA ASN A 86 22.13 -5.04 12.75
C ASN A 86 21.05 -3.95 12.86
N ILE A 87 20.13 -4.05 13.81
CA ILE A 87 19.08 -3.05 14.02
C ILE A 87 19.63 -1.91 14.86
N PRO A 88 19.70 -0.67 14.32
CA PRO A 88 20.09 0.49 15.11
C PRO A 88 19.09 0.70 16.24
N GLN A 89 19.57 0.94 17.46
CA GLN A 89 18.72 1.22 18.63
C GLN A 89 17.67 0.14 18.92
N TYR A 90 18.02 -1.14 18.70
CA TYR A 90 17.14 -2.25 19.07
C TYR A 90 16.73 -2.15 20.55
N ARG A 91 15.41 -2.11 20.78
CA ARG A 91 14.85 -2.19 22.13
C ARG A 91 14.36 -3.62 22.34
N PRO A 92 15.03 -4.42 23.20
CA PRO A 92 14.53 -5.75 23.53
C PRO A 92 13.16 -5.60 24.19
N GLN A 93 12.14 -6.22 23.59
CA GLN A 93 10.88 -6.42 24.29
C GLN A 93 11.14 -7.50 25.33
N ALA A 94 11.23 -7.12 26.61
CA ALA A 94 11.15 -8.09 27.67
C ALA A 94 9.85 -8.88 27.48
N THR A 95 9.97 -10.20 27.41
CA THR A 95 8.87 -11.15 27.42
C THR A 95 8.09 -10.91 28.72
N GLN A 96 7.09 -10.03 28.73
CA GLN A 96 6.24 -9.81 29.90
C GLN A 96 5.34 -11.04 30.10
N GLN A 97 5.90 -12.08 30.69
CA GLN A 97 5.19 -12.93 31.65
C GLN A 97 5.53 -12.43 33.06
N GLN A 98 5.08 -11.22 33.41
CA GLN A 98 4.84 -10.81 34.80
C GLN A 98 4.22 -9.41 34.82
N GLN A 99 3.22 -9.24 35.69
CA GLN A 99 2.33 -8.08 35.89
C GLN A 99 1.14 -7.97 34.94
N ASP A 100 0.30 -9.01 35.03
CA ASP A 100 -1.15 -8.82 35.10
C ASP A 100 -1.45 -8.24 36.51
N ASP A 101 -1.38 -6.91 36.66
CA ASP A 101 -1.97 -6.21 37.81
C ASP A 101 -2.48 -4.86 37.34
N GLY A 102 -3.80 -4.69 37.46
CA GLY A 102 -4.62 -3.67 36.81
C GLY A 102 -4.21 -2.22 37.06
N ASP A 103 -3.79 -1.55 35.99
CA ASP A 103 -3.89 -0.10 35.89
C ASP A 103 -4.47 0.29 34.52
N GLU A 104 -5.81 0.33 34.43
CA GLU A 104 -6.61 0.77 33.27
C GLU A 104 -6.54 2.30 33.05
N ARG A 105 -5.38 2.93 33.28
CA ARG A 105 -5.16 4.38 33.09
C ARG A 105 -3.86 4.73 32.36
N ALA A 106 -3.38 3.85 31.49
CA ALA A 106 -2.32 4.16 30.53
C ALA A 106 -2.86 4.29 29.09
N ASP A 107 -3.95 5.04 28.92
CA ASP A 107 -4.33 5.59 27.62
C ASP A 107 -3.50 6.86 27.33
N GLU A 108 -3.05 7.00 26.06
CA GLU A 108 -2.49 8.19 25.39
C GLU A 108 -0.97 8.30 25.07
N ARG A 109 -0.09 7.38 25.48
CA ARG A 109 1.29 7.31 24.91
C ARG A 109 1.73 5.89 24.54
N GLY A 110 1.45 5.52 23.28
CA GLY A 110 2.24 4.54 22.52
C GLY A 110 2.28 3.10 23.06
N GLY A 111 1.23 2.33 22.79
CA GLY A 111 1.22 0.88 23.04
C GLY A 111 2.43 0.15 22.44
N LEU A 112 2.94 -0.82 23.20
CA LEU A 112 4.21 -1.58 23.11
C LEU A 112 4.36 -2.48 21.86
N GLY A 113 4.22 -1.91 20.67
CA GLY A 113 4.29 -2.60 19.37
C GLY A 113 3.70 -1.78 18.23
N ARG A 114 3.21 -0.58 18.55
CA ARG A 114 2.53 0.33 17.62
C ARG A 114 3.48 0.99 16.61
N GLY A 115 4.78 1.03 16.93
CA GLY A 115 5.83 1.69 16.14
C GLY A 115 6.87 0.77 15.52
N GLU A 116 6.97 -0.49 15.94
CA GLU A 116 8.09 -1.40 15.59
C GLU A 116 8.34 -1.53 14.09
N LEU A 117 7.27 -1.63 13.30
CA LEU A 117 7.34 -1.73 11.84
C LEU A 117 8.03 -0.51 11.20
N LYS A 118 7.80 0.68 11.78
CA LYS A 118 8.36 1.96 11.34
C LYS A 118 9.73 2.22 11.98
N ASP A 119 9.89 1.87 13.26
CA ASP A 119 11.12 2.10 14.00
C ASP A 119 12.27 1.25 13.44
N TYR A 120 11.97 0.06 12.90
CA TYR A 120 12.94 -0.85 12.29
C TYR A 120 12.90 -0.87 10.76
N ASP A 121 12.12 0.01 10.12
CA ASP A 121 11.99 0.11 8.66
C ASP A 121 11.79 -1.24 7.95
N LEU A 122 10.90 -2.08 8.49
CA LEU A 122 10.71 -3.45 7.98
C LEU A 122 10.00 -3.49 6.63
N LEU A 123 9.37 -2.39 6.19
CA LEU A 123 8.71 -2.28 4.89
C LEU A 123 9.36 -1.15 4.10
N VAL A 124 9.99 -1.48 2.97
CA VAL A 124 10.71 -0.51 2.14
C VAL A 124 10.11 -0.50 0.73
N PRO A 125 9.23 0.46 0.41
CA PRO A 125 8.68 0.59 -0.93
C PRO A 125 9.59 1.41 -1.85
N ASN A 126 10.06 0.79 -2.93
CA ASN A 126 10.77 1.47 -4.01
C ASN A 126 9.85 1.68 -5.21
N ILE A 127 9.87 2.87 -5.82
CA ILE A 127 9.05 3.19 -6.99
C ILE A 127 9.91 3.68 -8.14
N GLU A 128 9.94 2.90 -9.20
CA GLU A 128 10.68 3.18 -10.43
C GLU A 128 9.74 3.71 -11.52
N LEU A 129 9.90 4.99 -11.84
CA LEU A 129 9.22 5.66 -12.97
C LEU A 129 10.12 5.84 -14.19
N ALA A 130 11.44 5.74 -14.03
CA ALA A 130 12.45 5.97 -15.06
C ALA A 130 12.61 4.78 -16.04
N THR A 131 11.48 4.22 -16.47
CA THR A 131 11.37 3.02 -17.31
C THR A 131 10.97 3.34 -18.75
N GLY A 132 10.73 4.61 -19.07
CA GLY A 132 10.04 4.99 -20.31
C GLY A 132 8.51 4.91 -20.22
N CYS A 133 7.93 4.81 -19.01
CA CYS A 133 6.47 4.69 -18.82
C CYS A 133 5.66 5.89 -19.32
N ALA A 134 6.30 7.03 -19.53
CA ALA A 134 5.71 8.21 -20.15
C ALA A 134 6.78 9.01 -20.90
N PRO A 135 6.41 9.85 -21.88
CA PRO A 135 7.38 10.66 -22.65
C PRO A 135 8.25 11.58 -21.79
N GLN A 136 7.78 11.96 -20.60
CA GLN A 136 8.49 12.81 -19.64
C GLN A 136 9.50 12.04 -18.76
N PHE A 137 9.40 10.71 -18.71
CA PHE A 137 10.28 9.85 -17.93
C PHE A 137 11.22 9.10 -18.85
N LEU A 138 12.35 9.72 -19.17
CA LEU A 138 13.40 9.10 -19.96
C LEU A 138 14.07 7.97 -19.14
N PRO A 139 14.45 6.85 -19.76
CA PRO A 139 15.20 5.80 -19.08
C PRO A 139 16.55 6.29 -18.56
N GLY A 140 16.91 5.87 -17.34
CA GLY A 140 18.21 6.16 -16.73
C GLY A 140 18.37 7.56 -16.12
N VAL A 141 17.30 8.35 -16.06
CA VAL A 141 17.30 9.61 -15.30
C VAL A 141 17.26 9.35 -13.78
N PRO A 142 17.84 10.24 -12.96
CA PRO A 142 17.71 10.15 -11.51
C PRO A 142 16.24 10.21 -11.06
N PRO A 143 15.93 9.72 -9.84
CA PRO A 143 14.56 9.64 -9.35
C PRO A 143 13.91 11.04 -9.32
N THR A 144 12.80 11.17 -10.04
CA THR A 144 12.04 12.43 -10.12
C THR A 144 11.36 12.76 -8.79
N THR A 145 11.01 14.04 -8.59
CA THR A 145 10.24 14.47 -7.40
C THR A 145 8.92 13.71 -7.26
N LEU A 146 8.27 13.36 -8.39
CA LEU A 146 7.05 12.54 -8.37
C LEU A 146 7.33 11.14 -7.81
N ALA A 147 8.38 10.46 -8.28
CA ALA A 147 8.75 9.13 -7.78
C ALA A 147 9.06 9.16 -6.28
N GLN A 148 9.85 10.13 -5.83
CA GLN A 148 10.20 10.32 -4.41
C GLN A 148 8.96 10.58 -3.55
N THR A 149 8.09 11.50 -3.99
CA THR A 149 6.86 11.84 -3.27
C THR A 149 5.93 10.64 -3.18
N LEU A 150 5.76 9.88 -4.27
CA LEU A 150 4.93 8.68 -4.28
C LEU A 150 5.49 7.59 -3.36
N SER A 151 6.80 7.35 -3.37
CA SER A 151 7.43 6.37 -2.48
C SER A 151 7.22 6.75 -1.01
N THR A 152 7.44 8.02 -0.64
CA THR A 152 7.18 8.50 0.73
C THR A 152 5.70 8.40 1.12
N ARG A 153 4.78 8.67 0.20
CA ARG A 153 3.33 8.53 0.47
C ARG A 153 2.93 7.07 0.67
N VAL A 154 3.39 6.16 -0.19
CA VAL A 154 3.11 4.72 -0.05
C VAL A 154 3.72 4.18 1.25
N TYR A 155 4.96 4.57 1.57
CA TYR A 155 5.62 4.23 2.84
C TYR A 155 4.79 4.70 4.04
N SER A 156 4.41 5.97 4.07
CA SER A 156 3.59 6.53 5.16
C SER A 156 2.24 5.82 5.29
N LEU A 157 1.61 5.49 4.16
CA LEU A 157 0.34 4.78 4.13
C LEU A 157 0.46 3.34 4.63
N LEU A 158 1.52 2.61 4.25
CA LEU A 158 1.79 1.25 4.75
C LEU A 158 1.87 1.21 6.28
N HIS A 159 2.63 2.13 6.89
CA HIS A 159 2.76 2.19 8.34
C HIS A 159 1.49 2.67 9.06
N SER A 160 0.72 3.59 8.45
CA SER A 160 -0.54 4.07 9.05
C SER A 160 -1.67 3.04 8.98
N CYS A 161 -1.78 2.30 7.88
CA CYS A 161 -2.85 1.33 7.65
C CYS A 161 -2.67 0.04 8.47
N ARG A 162 -1.42 -0.27 8.87
CA ARG A 162 -1.02 -1.52 9.53
C ARG A 162 -1.47 -2.75 8.75
N VAL A 163 -1.08 -2.77 7.48
CA VAL A 163 -1.42 -3.86 6.55
C VAL A 163 -0.76 -5.17 6.98
N VAL A 164 0.43 -5.11 7.58
CA VAL A 164 1.23 -6.25 8.02
C VAL A 164 1.43 -6.19 9.53
N ASP A 165 1.21 -7.31 10.22
CA ASP A 165 1.49 -7.44 11.66
C ASP A 165 2.98 -7.71 11.89
N PRO A 166 3.72 -6.89 12.67
CA PRO A 166 5.13 -7.12 12.96
C PRO A 166 5.40 -8.49 13.59
N LYS A 167 4.44 -9.08 14.31
CA LYS A 167 4.59 -10.42 14.90
C LYS A 167 4.85 -11.50 13.86
N SER A 168 4.26 -11.36 12.67
CA SER A 168 4.43 -12.33 11.57
C SER A 168 5.82 -12.26 10.92
N LEU A 169 6.55 -11.17 11.14
CA LEU A 169 7.88 -10.95 10.60
C LEU A 169 9.01 -11.36 11.57
N ARG A 170 8.68 -11.70 12.82
CA ARG A 170 9.66 -12.08 13.84
C ARG A 170 10.18 -13.50 13.63
N ILE A 171 11.50 -13.67 13.71
CA ILE A 171 12.16 -14.98 13.69
C ILE A 171 12.68 -15.27 15.09
N TRP A 172 12.06 -16.25 15.74
CA TRP A 172 12.43 -16.70 17.07
C TRP A 172 13.44 -17.85 16.98
N TYR A 173 14.40 -17.85 17.90
CA TYR A 173 15.32 -18.95 18.12
C TYR A 173 15.22 -19.38 19.58
N THR A 174 14.94 -20.65 19.80
CA THR A 174 15.05 -21.26 21.13
C THR A 174 16.41 -21.95 21.18
N PRO A 175 17.35 -21.49 22.05
CA PRO A 175 18.57 -22.24 22.28
C PRO A 175 18.21 -23.65 22.77
N PRO A 176 18.91 -24.71 22.33
CA PRO A 176 18.73 -26.02 22.91
C PRO A 176 19.06 -25.94 24.40
N THR A 177 18.08 -26.22 25.25
CA THR A 177 18.30 -26.37 26.68
C THR A 177 19.35 -27.46 26.84
N GLU A 178 20.50 -27.15 27.45
CA GLU A 178 21.50 -28.16 27.75
C GLU A 178 20.87 -29.17 28.73
N VAL A 179 20.37 -30.28 28.19
CA VAL A 179 19.98 -31.42 29.02
C VAL A 179 21.29 -31.96 29.59
N GLY A 180 21.61 -31.50 30.81
CA GLY A 180 22.72 -32.00 31.59
C GLY A 180 22.69 -33.52 31.57
N ASN A 181 23.69 -34.11 30.94
CA ASN A 181 23.94 -35.54 31.10
C ASN A 181 24.11 -35.79 32.59
N ASN A 182 23.19 -36.57 33.17
CA ASN A 182 23.40 -37.22 34.45
C ASN A 182 24.67 -38.08 34.34
N MET A 183 25.82 -37.52 34.69
CA MET A 183 27.00 -38.25 35.11
C MET A 183 27.34 -37.78 36.52
N ASP A 184 27.15 -38.73 37.43
CA ASP A 184 27.59 -38.77 38.82
C ASP A 184 28.82 -37.89 39.11
N THR A 185 28.66 -36.87 39.95
CA THR A 185 29.65 -36.56 41.00
C THR A 185 28.97 -35.72 42.08
N GLU A 186 28.70 -36.34 43.23
CA GLU A 186 28.39 -35.66 44.49
C GLU A 186 29.63 -34.87 44.96
N GLU A 187 29.95 -33.70 44.38
CA GLU A 187 30.97 -32.82 44.95
C GLU A 187 30.99 -31.42 44.29
N GLN A 188 29.96 -30.59 44.55
CA GLN A 188 30.09 -29.11 44.54
C GLN A 188 28.82 -28.40 45.08
N GLN A 189 28.38 -28.75 46.29
CA GLN A 189 27.60 -27.81 47.11
C GLN A 189 28.59 -26.85 47.79
N ARG A 190 28.87 -25.70 47.17
CA ARG A 190 29.29 -24.41 47.78
C ARG A 190 29.88 -23.48 46.71
N GLN A 191 29.02 -22.97 45.83
CA GLN A 191 29.11 -21.68 45.13
C GLN A 191 27.93 -21.64 44.15
N GLN A 192 26.73 -21.48 44.70
CA GLN A 192 25.50 -21.36 43.94
C GLN A 192 24.67 -20.22 44.55
N GLU A 193 25.30 -19.04 44.61
CA GLU A 193 24.66 -17.74 44.89
C GLU A 193 25.40 -16.69 44.06
N GLU A 194 25.32 -16.83 42.73
CA GLU A 194 25.49 -15.78 41.70
C GLU A 194 25.35 -16.43 40.30
N ALA A 195 24.41 -17.37 40.15
CA ALA A 195 23.96 -17.79 38.84
C ALA A 195 22.98 -16.70 38.37
N ASP A 196 23.52 -15.78 37.59
CA ASP A 196 22.79 -14.88 36.70
C ASP A 196 21.61 -15.63 36.08
N ASP A 197 20.43 -15.01 36.15
CA ASP A 197 19.13 -15.53 35.72
C ASP A 197 19.16 -15.69 34.20
N GLY A 198 19.76 -16.79 33.75
CA GLY A 198 19.93 -17.14 32.34
C GLY A 198 18.56 -17.43 31.73
N ASP A 199 17.96 -16.40 31.14
CA ASP A 199 16.70 -16.43 30.39
C ASP A 199 16.78 -17.46 29.24
N ASP A 200 16.48 -18.72 29.57
CA ASP A 200 16.34 -19.87 28.65
C ASP A 200 15.02 -19.81 27.85
N GLY A 201 14.53 -18.59 27.59
CA GLY A 201 13.36 -18.29 26.80
C GLY A 201 13.65 -18.25 25.29
N PRO A 202 12.61 -18.34 24.43
CA PRO A 202 12.78 -18.09 23.00
C PRO A 202 13.27 -16.65 22.78
N GLN A 203 14.47 -16.50 22.22
CA GLN A 203 15.06 -15.21 21.93
C GLN A 203 14.71 -14.76 20.51
N LEU A 204 14.41 -13.47 20.36
CA LEU A 204 14.19 -12.86 19.06
C LEU A 204 15.54 -12.55 18.41
N VAL A 205 15.83 -13.22 17.29
CA VAL A 205 17.15 -13.17 16.66
C VAL A 205 17.17 -12.36 15.37
N ALA A 206 16.05 -12.31 14.66
CA ALA A 206 15.97 -11.59 13.39
C ALA A 206 14.53 -11.18 13.04
N TYR A 207 14.42 -10.25 12.10
CA TYR A 207 13.18 -9.81 11.49
C TYR A 207 13.20 -10.03 9.98
N TRP A 208 12.05 -10.27 9.39
CA TRP A 208 11.84 -10.16 7.96
C TRP A 208 11.68 -8.69 7.56
N VAL A 209 12.51 -8.24 6.63
CA VAL A 209 12.38 -6.96 5.93
C VAL A 209 11.80 -7.25 4.55
N LEU A 210 10.74 -6.54 4.19
CA LEU A 210 10.07 -6.66 2.89
C LEU A 210 10.40 -5.44 2.04
N TYR A 211 11.17 -5.67 0.98
CA TYR A 211 11.36 -4.72 -0.11
C TYR A 211 10.22 -4.86 -1.10
N ILE A 212 9.53 -3.76 -1.38
CA ILE A 212 8.38 -3.71 -2.28
C ILE A 212 8.79 -2.87 -3.47
N ASP A 213 9.16 -3.52 -4.57
CA ASP A 213 9.60 -2.87 -5.79
C ASP A 213 8.42 -2.66 -6.73
N LEU A 214 8.13 -1.40 -7.07
CA LEU A 214 7.12 -1.03 -8.03
C LEU A 214 7.75 -0.50 -9.32
N LEU A 215 7.35 -1.09 -10.44
CA LEU A 215 7.77 -0.74 -11.77
C LEU A 215 6.57 -0.31 -12.60
N PHE A 216 6.57 0.95 -13.06
CA PHE A 216 5.54 1.42 -13.99
C PHE A 216 5.94 1.07 -15.41
N VAL A 217 5.07 0.37 -16.14
CA VAL A 217 5.28 0.03 -17.57
C VAL A 217 4.68 1.10 -18.46
N SER A 218 3.48 1.56 -18.10
CA SER A 218 2.76 2.63 -18.78
C SER A 218 2.07 3.47 -17.73
N LEU A 219 2.17 4.78 -17.84
CA LEU A 219 1.50 5.71 -16.93
C LEU A 219 0.56 6.62 -17.71
N ASP A 220 -0.72 6.62 -17.36
CA ASP A 220 -1.74 7.49 -17.94
C ASP A 220 -2.54 8.24 -16.85
N GLY A 221 -1.84 8.81 -15.87
CA GLY A 221 -2.45 9.54 -14.75
C GLY A 221 -2.84 8.65 -13.58
N ASN A 222 -3.02 9.27 -12.41
CA ASN A 222 -3.28 8.68 -11.11
C ASN A 222 -2.30 7.53 -10.73
N PRO A 223 -0.98 7.81 -10.67
CA PRO A 223 0.01 6.79 -10.32
C PRO A 223 -0.17 6.22 -8.91
N PHE A 224 -0.72 7.00 -7.98
CA PHE A 224 -0.83 6.61 -6.57
C PHE A 224 -1.81 5.46 -6.36
N ASP A 225 -3.02 5.54 -6.91
CA ASP A 225 -4.04 4.51 -6.73
C ASP A 225 -3.60 3.19 -7.38
N ALA A 226 -3.00 3.26 -8.57
CA ALA A 226 -2.47 2.09 -9.28
C ALA A 226 -1.30 1.44 -8.51
N ALA A 227 -0.36 2.24 -8.00
CA ALA A 227 0.72 1.76 -7.13
C ALA A 227 0.15 1.07 -5.88
N TRP A 228 -0.76 1.73 -5.18
CA TRP A 228 -1.32 1.20 -3.93
C TRP A 228 -2.08 -0.12 -4.14
N ALA A 229 -2.90 -0.21 -5.20
CA ALA A 229 -3.58 -1.45 -5.55
C ALA A 229 -2.57 -2.58 -5.85
N ALA A 230 -1.46 -2.28 -6.53
CA ALA A 230 -0.40 -3.25 -6.82
C ALA A 230 0.34 -3.71 -5.57
N VAL A 231 0.65 -2.81 -4.62
CA VAL A 231 1.25 -3.17 -3.33
C VAL A 231 0.33 -4.11 -2.56
N MET A 232 -0.95 -3.75 -2.44
CA MET A 232 -1.92 -4.57 -1.69
C MET A 232 -2.12 -5.95 -2.31
N ALA A 233 -2.17 -6.05 -3.64
CA ALA A 233 -2.26 -7.32 -4.34
C ALA A 233 -0.99 -8.17 -4.12
N ALA A 234 0.20 -7.58 -4.24
CA ALA A 234 1.46 -8.31 -4.09
C ALA A 234 1.72 -8.75 -2.64
N LEU A 235 1.37 -7.93 -1.64
CA LEU A 235 1.48 -8.29 -0.22
C LEU A 235 0.58 -9.49 0.13
N ARG A 236 -0.63 -9.55 -0.43
CA ARG A 236 -1.56 -10.69 -0.23
C ARG A 236 -1.08 -11.98 -0.85
N ASP A 237 -0.33 -11.89 -1.95
CA ASP A 237 0.29 -13.03 -2.62
C ASP A 237 1.59 -13.49 -1.93
N THR A 238 2.15 -12.67 -1.04
CA THR A 238 3.48 -12.90 -0.45
C THR A 238 3.52 -14.15 0.43
N LYS A 239 4.44 -15.06 0.09
CA LYS A 239 4.73 -16.29 0.83
C LYS A 239 6.18 -16.27 1.27
N LEU A 240 6.40 -16.22 2.58
CA LEU A 240 7.74 -16.25 3.17
C LEU A 240 8.15 -17.70 3.47
N PRO A 241 9.38 -18.12 3.15
CA PRO A 241 9.85 -19.43 3.52
C PRO A 241 10.04 -19.54 5.04
N ALA A 242 9.81 -20.72 5.59
CA ALA A 242 10.12 -21.03 6.97
C ALA A 242 11.63 -21.04 7.15
N VAL A 243 12.10 -20.28 8.13
CA VAL A 243 13.52 -20.06 8.39
C VAL A 243 13.83 -20.46 9.82
N ARG A 244 14.89 -21.26 9.98
CA ARG A 244 15.49 -21.63 11.27
C ARG A 244 16.76 -20.81 11.44
N TRP A 245 16.94 -20.19 12.60
CA TRP A 245 18.21 -19.55 12.91
C TRP A 245 19.29 -20.59 13.18
N ASP A 246 20.44 -20.42 12.54
CA ASP A 246 21.64 -21.23 12.78
C ASP A 246 22.63 -20.40 13.61
N PRO A 247 22.87 -20.75 14.89
CA PRO A 247 23.73 -19.98 15.78
C PRO A 247 25.18 -19.91 15.28
N ASP A 248 25.67 -20.96 14.62
CA ASP A 248 27.07 -21.06 14.16
C ASP A 248 27.39 -20.09 13.03
N ARG A 249 26.39 -19.80 12.20
CA ARG A 249 26.52 -18.90 11.03
C ARG A 249 25.99 -17.50 11.29
N GLN A 250 25.35 -17.27 12.45
CA GLN A 250 24.55 -16.08 12.74
C GLN A 250 23.64 -15.70 11.56
N ALA A 251 23.08 -16.72 10.91
CA ALA A 251 22.33 -16.57 9.68
C ALA A 251 21.09 -17.45 9.71
N ALA A 252 20.08 -16.98 9.01
CA ALA A 252 18.79 -17.61 8.92
C ALA A 252 18.83 -18.66 7.79
N VAL A 253 18.69 -19.93 8.12
CA VAL A 253 18.75 -21.06 7.17
C VAL A 253 17.35 -21.53 6.83
N LEU A 254 17.10 -21.78 5.54
CA LEU A 254 15.81 -22.28 5.04
C LEU A 254 15.51 -23.68 5.61
N GLN A 255 14.29 -23.87 6.13
CA GLN A 255 13.86 -25.17 6.61
C GLN A 255 13.34 -26.02 5.43
N ASN A 256 14.17 -26.96 5.00
CA ASN A 256 13.75 -27.98 4.04
C ASN A 256 12.95 -29.08 4.77
N ASN A 257 11.92 -29.60 4.10
CA ASN A 257 11.05 -30.67 4.63
C ASN A 257 11.77 -32.04 4.76
N SER A 258 13.10 -32.09 4.61
CA SER A 258 13.91 -33.30 4.53
C SER A 258 14.51 -33.75 5.86
N GLN A 259 14.13 -33.16 6.99
CA GLN A 259 14.40 -33.77 8.30
C GLN A 259 13.19 -34.59 8.75
N PRO A 260 13.27 -35.93 8.78
CA PRO A 260 12.23 -36.76 9.34
C PRO A 260 12.28 -36.60 10.86
N THR A 261 11.42 -35.74 11.42
CA THR A 261 11.12 -35.82 12.85
C THR A 261 10.33 -37.10 13.06
N THR A 262 11.00 -38.13 13.61
CA THR A 262 10.38 -39.33 14.15
C THR A 262 9.36 -38.92 15.21
N THR A 263 8.09 -38.80 14.82
CA THR A 263 6.96 -39.03 15.71
C THR A 263 5.71 -39.17 14.87
N THR A 264 5.07 -40.32 15.05
CA THR A 264 3.86 -40.82 14.41
C THR A 264 2.71 -39.82 14.43
N ALA A 265 2.25 -39.37 13.26
CA ALA A 265 0.87 -38.93 13.04
C ALA A 265 0.52 -38.99 11.55
N THR A 266 -0.29 -40.01 11.21
CA THR A 266 -1.22 -40.14 10.07
C THR A 266 -1.11 -39.15 8.90
N ALA A 267 -0.58 -39.66 7.78
CA ALA A 267 -0.54 -39.00 6.48
C ALA A 267 -1.94 -38.90 5.84
N ALA A 268 -2.32 -37.68 5.42
CA ALA A 268 -3.42 -37.45 4.49
C ALA A 268 -2.85 -36.94 3.15
N ALA A 269 -3.05 -37.78 2.13
CA ALA A 269 -3.03 -37.57 0.68
C ALA A 269 -2.26 -36.36 0.11
N ALA A 270 -1.02 -36.60 -0.33
CA ALA A 270 -0.33 -35.74 -1.29
C ALA A 270 -0.56 -36.25 -2.73
N VAL A 271 -0.85 -35.31 -3.63
CA VAL A 271 -0.93 -35.49 -5.08
C VAL A 271 0.47 -35.84 -5.64
N PRO A 272 0.61 -36.87 -6.51
CA PRO A 272 1.92 -37.27 -7.03
C PRO A 272 2.33 -36.36 -8.20
N GLY A 273 3.41 -35.56 -8.04
CA GLY A 273 3.97 -34.82 -9.18
C GLY A 273 4.91 -33.64 -8.93
N GLN A 274 5.19 -33.22 -7.69
CA GLN A 274 6.17 -32.14 -7.42
C GLN A 274 7.34 -32.66 -6.58
N GLY A 275 8.56 -32.23 -6.94
CA GLY A 275 9.82 -32.73 -6.42
C GLY A 275 9.93 -32.71 -4.89
N LYS A 276 10.67 -33.68 -4.36
CA LYS A 276 10.85 -33.99 -2.92
C LYS A 276 11.54 -32.90 -2.07
N ASN A 277 11.72 -31.68 -2.59
CA ASN A 277 12.40 -30.56 -1.93
C ASN A 277 11.51 -29.31 -1.84
N SER A 278 10.22 -29.45 -1.52
CA SER A 278 9.36 -28.29 -1.32
C SER A 278 9.72 -27.61 0.01
N ILE A 279 10.16 -26.35 -0.07
CA ILE A 279 10.44 -25.49 1.10
C ILE A 279 9.11 -25.14 1.74
N LYS A 280 9.00 -25.28 3.07
CA LYS A 280 7.78 -24.88 3.79
C LYS A 280 7.62 -23.37 3.67
N THR A 281 6.52 -22.90 3.08
CA THR A 281 6.22 -21.46 2.95
C THR A 281 4.98 -21.09 3.75
N THR A 282 5.06 -20.00 4.50
CA THR A 282 3.93 -19.42 5.24
C THR A 282 3.42 -18.17 4.52
N PRO A 283 2.11 -18.09 4.19
CA PRO A 283 1.55 -16.88 3.62
C PRO A 283 1.57 -15.74 4.66
N LEU A 284 1.82 -14.52 4.20
CA LEU A 284 1.82 -13.35 5.06
C LEU A 284 0.38 -12.97 5.46
N PRO A 285 0.06 -12.84 6.76
CA PRO A 285 -1.26 -12.40 7.19
C PRO A 285 -1.42 -10.90 6.90
N VAL A 286 -2.15 -10.58 5.83
CA VAL A 286 -2.48 -9.20 5.46
C VAL A 286 -3.82 -8.79 6.06
N ALA A 287 -3.80 -7.76 6.89
CA ALA A 287 -4.99 -7.21 7.53
C ALA A 287 -5.76 -6.30 6.57
N GLY A 288 -6.98 -6.72 6.23
CA GLY A 288 -7.95 -5.93 5.49
C GLY A 288 -7.61 -5.61 4.03
N LEU A 289 -8.32 -4.62 3.47
CA LEU A 289 -8.09 -4.16 2.09
C LEU A 289 -8.26 -2.64 2.00
N PRO A 290 -7.31 -1.83 2.48
CA PRO A 290 -7.30 -0.41 2.15
C PRO A 290 -7.20 -0.22 0.63
N VAL A 291 -8.15 0.49 0.03
CA VAL A 291 -8.13 0.88 -1.39
C VAL A 291 -8.07 2.40 -1.47
N ALA A 292 -7.11 2.92 -2.24
CA ALA A 292 -6.98 4.34 -2.51
C ALA A 292 -7.91 4.74 -3.66
N CYS A 293 -8.59 5.87 -3.50
CA CYS A 293 -9.45 6.48 -4.49
C CYS A 293 -9.11 7.96 -4.58
N THR A 294 -8.65 8.39 -5.75
CA THR A 294 -8.29 9.77 -6.05
C THR A 294 -9.34 10.42 -6.94
N ALA A 295 -9.72 11.65 -6.61
CA ALA A 295 -10.57 12.49 -7.43
C ALA A 295 -9.96 13.89 -7.58
N ALA A 296 -10.13 14.46 -8.76
CA ALA A 296 -9.74 15.82 -9.08
C ALA A 296 -10.96 16.73 -9.15
N VAL A 297 -10.81 17.98 -8.71
CA VAL A 297 -11.86 18.99 -8.83
C VAL A 297 -11.53 19.92 -9.97
N PHE A 298 -12.43 19.96 -10.94
CA PHE A 298 -12.38 20.88 -12.07
C PHE A 298 -13.31 22.07 -11.81
N PRO A 299 -12.79 23.27 -11.53
CA PRO A 299 -13.60 24.47 -11.35
C PRO A 299 -14.04 25.05 -12.69
N GLU A 300 -15.27 25.57 -12.77
CA GLU A 300 -15.69 26.41 -13.89
C GLU A 300 -14.98 27.78 -13.83
N LYS A 301 -13.80 27.90 -14.45
CA LYS A 301 -13.19 29.23 -14.64
C LYS A 301 -13.89 29.93 -15.81
N LYS A 302 -14.76 30.89 -15.52
CA LYS A 302 -15.36 31.77 -16.55
C LYS A 302 -14.24 32.50 -17.30
N HIS A 303 -14.28 32.41 -18.62
CA HIS A 303 -13.31 33.08 -19.48
C HIS A 303 -13.58 34.59 -19.47
N GLY A 304 -12.70 35.34 -18.82
CA GLY A 304 -12.69 36.80 -18.78
C GLY A 304 -11.52 37.23 -17.89
N GLY A 305 -10.49 37.82 -18.49
CA GLY A 305 -9.25 38.20 -17.83
C GLY A 305 -9.45 39.21 -16.69
N GLU A 306 -8.42 39.32 -15.86
CA GLU A 306 -8.03 40.52 -15.14
C GLU A 306 -9.17 41.48 -14.74
N SER A 307 -9.74 41.26 -13.57
CA SER A 307 -10.18 42.36 -12.72
C SER A 307 -9.97 41.98 -11.26
N MET A 308 -8.74 42.22 -10.80
CA MET A 308 -8.55 42.59 -9.39
C MET A 308 -9.39 43.86 -9.17
N ALA A 309 -10.23 43.85 -8.16
CA ALA A 309 -11.12 44.93 -7.73
C ALA A 309 -12.50 45.04 -8.43
N ALA A 310 -13.34 44.01 -8.32
CA ALA A 310 -14.79 44.22 -8.20
C ALA A 310 -15.50 43.01 -7.56
N SER A 311 -16.28 43.29 -6.51
CA SER A 311 -17.19 42.41 -5.76
C SER A 311 -16.58 41.51 -4.67
N ALA A 312 -16.31 42.14 -3.51
CA ALA A 312 -16.26 41.49 -2.21
C ALA A 312 -17.66 41.01 -1.73
N ALA A 313 -18.51 40.55 -2.65
CA ALA A 313 -19.87 40.09 -2.36
C ALA A 313 -20.37 39.17 -3.48
N ALA A 314 -19.96 37.90 -3.46
CA ALA A 314 -20.58 36.84 -4.27
C ALA A 314 -20.52 35.48 -3.55
N THR A 315 -21.33 35.34 -2.50
CA THR A 315 -21.71 34.07 -1.90
C THR A 315 -22.75 33.38 -2.81
N VAL A 316 -22.37 32.83 -3.97
CA VAL A 316 -23.18 31.88 -4.78
C VAL A 316 -22.25 31.02 -5.65
N GLY A 317 -22.37 29.69 -5.54
CA GLY A 317 -21.37 28.70 -5.96
C GLY A 317 -20.91 28.74 -7.42
N ASN A 318 -19.58 28.74 -7.61
CA ASN A 318 -18.97 28.28 -8.86
C ASN A 318 -19.33 26.81 -9.08
N ARG A 319 -19.87 26.47 -10.26
CA ARG A 319 -20.08 25.07 -10.63
C ARG A 319 -18.72 24.40 -10.71
N HIS A 320 -18.63 23.21 -10.13
CA HIS A 320 -17.43 22.40 -10.12
C HIS A 320 -17.81 20.97 -10.49
N TRP A 321 -16.88 20.27 -11.12
CA TRP A 321 -17.02 18.85 -11.43
C TRP A 321 -15.98 18.08 -10.63
N ILE A 322 -16.43 16.98 -10.02
CA ILE A 322 -15.54 16.02 -9.39
C ILE A 322 -15.30 14.92 -10.41
N LEU A 323 -14.04 14.75 -10.79
CA LEU A 323 -13.56 13.76 -11.73
C LEU A 323 -12.88 12.64 -10.94
N LEU A 324 -13.49 11.46 -10.90
CA LEU A 324 -12.91 10.28 -10.28
C LEU A 324 -11.81 9.70 -11.17
N ASP A 325 -10.67 9.32 -10.59
CA ASP A 325 -9.54 8.71 -11.31
C ASP A 325 -9.12 9.56 -12.54
N PRO A 326 -8.50 10.73 -12.30
CA PRO A 326 -8.12 11.67 -13.35
C PRO A 326 -7.04 11.08 -14.26
N ASP A 327 -7.16 11.37 -15.56
CA ASP A 327 -6.12 11.01 -16.53
C ASP A 327 -5.04 12.11 -16.57
N ARG A 328 -3.91 11.83 -17.21
CA ARG A 328 -2.76 12.75 -17.31
C ARG A 328 -3.12 14.18 -17.74
N SER A 329 -4.02 14.32 -18.71
CA SER A 329 -4.46 15.63 -19.20
C SER A 329 -5.29 16.39 -18.16
N GLU A 330 -6.12 15.68 -17.40
CA GLU A 330 -6.98 16.26 -16.38
C GLU A 330 -6.20 16.62 -15.11
N GLU A 331 -5.20 15.82 -14.73
CA GLU A 331 -4.26 16.15 -13.64
C GLU A 331 -3.55 17.47 -13.89
N THR A 332 -3.19 17.76 -15.14
CA THR A 332 -2.53 19.02 -15.50
C THR A 332 -3.49 20.22 -15.41
N LEU A 333 -4.79 19.97 -15.58
CA LEU A 333 -5.84 21.01 -15.58
C LEU A 333 -6.41 21.29 -14.18
N CYS A 334 -6.43 20.29 -13.31
CA CYS A 334 -7.05 20.37 -12.00
C CYS A 334 -5.99 20.71 -10.94
N GLY A 335 -6.10 21.90 -10.34
CA GLY A 335 -5.23 22.33 -9.24
C GLY A 335 -5.68 21.88 -7.85
N GLU A 336 -6.77 21.13 -7.76
CA GLU A 336 -7.33 20.59 -6.51
C GLU A 336 -7.59 19.10 -6.68
N THR A 337 -7.02 18.28 -5.81
CA THR A 337 -7.19 16.82 -5.78
C THR A 337 -7.46 16.34 -4.36
N ILE A 338 -8.21 15.27 -4.24
CA ILE A 338 -8.47 14.55 -3.00
C ILE A 338 -8.19 13.07 -3.21
N THR A 339 -7.38 12.51 -2.32
CA THR A 339 -7.12 11.08 -2.27
C THR A 339 -7.63 10.56 -0.94
N MET A 340 -8.42 9.49 -0.99
CA MET A 340 -8.98 8.88 0.20
C MET A 340 -8.75 7.38 0.17
N VAL A 341 -8.33 6.84 1.31
CA VAL A 341 -8.07 5.42 1.46
C VAL A 341 -9.15 4.82 2.36
N VAL A 342 -9.93 3.92 1.80
CA VAL A 342 -11.07 3.29 2.48
C VAL A 342 -10.81 1.79 2.67
N ASP A 343 -11.20 1.28 3.82
CA ASP A 343 -11.14 -0.14 4.15
C ASP A 343 -12.51 -0.60 4.67
N CYS A 344 -13.16 -1.48 3.91
CA CYS A 344 -14.46 -2.04 4.28
C CYS A 344 -14.35 -3.51 4.74
N SER A 345 -13.13 -4.04 4.95
CA SER A 345 -12.93 -5.47 5.30
C SER A 345 -13.37 -5.84 6.72
N SER A 346 -13.39 -4.87 7.64
CA SER A 346 -13.65 -5.12 9.07
C SER A 346 -15.13 -5.20 9.42
N GLY A 347 -16.04 -5.04 8.46
CA GLY A 347 -17.49 -5.10 8.67
C GLY A 347 -18.06 -6.44 8.23
N GLY A 348 -18.20 -7.38 9.16
CA GLY A 348 -19.04 -8.56 8.94
C GLY A 348 -20.47 -8.13 8.65
N GLY A 349 -20.97 -8.37 7.43
CA GLY A 349 -22.39 -8.25 7.07
C GLY A 349 -23.04 -6.85 7.14
N GLY A 350 -22.30 -5.78 7.48
CA GLY A 350 -22.87 -4.46 7.76
C GLY A 350 -21.87 -3.31 7.69
N GLY A 351 -21.14 -3.19 6.58
CA GLY A 351 -20.68 -1.94 5.94
C GLY A 351 -20.25 -0.71 6.74
N GLU A 352 -19.52 -0.82 7.85
CA GLU A 352 -18.85 0.37 8.41
C GLU A 352 -17.57 0.67 7.61
N THR A 353 -17.67 1.63 6.69
CA THR A 353 -16.53 2.11 5.89
C THR A 353 -15.55 2.86 6.80
N ARG A 354 -14.37 2.27 7.02
CA ARG A 354 -13.30 2.92 7.78
C ARG A 354 -12.40 3.69 6.83
N ILE A 355 -12.37 5.00 7.00
CA ILE A 355 -11.44 5.86 6.27
C ILE A 355 -10.10 5.82 7.01
N LYS A 356 -9.06 5.31 6.34
CA LYS A 356 -7.71 5.18 6.90
C LYS A 356 -6.90 6.47 6.74
N SER A 357 -7.05 7.13 5.59
CA SER A 357 -6.35 8.37 5.27
C SER A 357 -7.19 9.23 4.33
N ILE A 358 -7.12 10.55 4.53
CA ILE A 358 -7.68 11.56 3.62
C ILE A 358 -6.58 12.58 3.38
N GLU A 359 -6.21 12.75 2.12
CA GLU A 359 -5.27 13.77 1.69
C GLU A 359 -5.98 14.71 0.72
N LYS A 360 -6.01 16.00 1.05
CA LYS A 360 -6.53 17.05 0.17
C LYS A 360 -5.36 17.92 -0.26
N GLN A 361 -5.13 18.03 -1.56
CA GLN A 361 -4.08 18.88 -2.12
C GLN A 361 -4.71 20.03 -2.90
N GLY A 362 -4.33 21.25 -2.51
CA GLY A 362 -4.74 22.47 -3.21
C GLY A 362 -6.22 22.86 -3.00
N GLY A 363 -6.56 24.00 -3.61
CA GLY A 363 -7.91 24.54 -3.80
C GLY A 363 -8.75 24.86 -2.54
N VAL A 364 -9.92 25.45 -2.78
CA VAL A 364 -10.88 25.89 -1.76
C VAL A 364 -12.28 25.33 -1.98
N VAL A 365 -12.46 24.49 -3.01
CA VAL A 365 -13.80 24.10 -3.49
C VAL A 365 -14.33 22.88 -2.74
N LEU A 366 -13.48 21.95 -2.31
CA LEU A 366 -13.91 20.76 -1.56
C LEU A 366 -14.38 21.11 -0.15
N GLY A 367 -15.70 21.20 0.01
CA GLY A 367 -16.37 21.28 1.30
C GLY A 367 -16.64 19.93 1.96
N ARG A 368 -16.99 19.95 3.25
CA ARG A 368 -17.31 18.76 4.07
C ARG A 368 -18.37 17.82 3.47
N GLU A 369 -19.38 18.37 2.82
CA GLU A 369 -20.50 17.61 2.26
C GLU A 369 -20.07 16.79 1.03
N LEU A 370 -19.22 17.38 0.18
CA LEU A 370 -18.65 16.71 -0.99
C LEU A 370 -17.70 15.59 -0.57
N ILE A 371 -16.89 15.80 0.48
CA ILE A 371 -16.02 14.76 1.03
C ILE A 371 -16.83 13.57 1.56
N ARG A 372 -17.97 13.82 2.22
CA ARG A 372 -18.90 12.76 2.65
C ARG A 372 -19.51 12.04 1.45
N GLY A 373 -19.92 12.76 0.41
CA GLY A 373 -20.40 12.16 -0.84
C GLY A 373 -19.35 11.29 -1.52
N PHE A 374 -18.09 11.73 -1.50
CA PHE A 374 -16.95 11.00 -2.04
C PHE A 374 -16.69 9.68 -1.30
N ALA A 375 -16.98 9.59 0.00
CA ALA A 375 -16.90 8.34 0.77
C ALA A 375 -17.79 7.24 0.21
N GLY A 376 -19.00 7.57 -0.23
CA GLY A 376 -19.89 6.60 -0.88
C GLY A 376 -19.39 6.13 -2.26
N VAL A 377 -18.71 7.01 -3.00
CA VAL A 377 -18.09 6.64 -4.30
C VAL A 377 -16.88 5.74 -4.08
N ALA A 378 -16.04 6.07 -3.09
CA ALA A 378 -14.90 5.25 -2.72
C ALA A 378 -15.31 3.85 -2.25
N GLU A 379 -16.45 3.72 -1.54
CA GLU A 379 -16.99 2.41 -1.16
C GLU A 379 -17.37 1.55 -2.37
N LYS A 380 -18.00 2.14 -3.39
CA LYS A 380 -18.31 1.43 -4.65
C LYS A 380 -17.03 0.96 -5.33
N ARG A 381 -16.02 1.85 -5.39
CA ARG A 381 -14.71 1.53 -5.96
C ARG A 381 -13.99 0.43 -5.20
N TRP A 382 -14.08 0.42 -3.87
CA TRP A 382 -13.52 -0.65 -3.04
C TRP A 382 -14.10 -2.02 -3.40
N LYS A 383 -15.42 -2.10 -3.66
CA LYS A 383 -16.08 -3.35 -4.08
C LYS A 383 -15.56 -3.81 -5.45
N GLU A 384 -15.45 -2.90 -6.42
CA GLU A 384 -14.88 -3.22 -7.75
C GLU A 384 -13.44 -3.77 -7.65
N VAL A 385 -12.59 -3.11 -6.86
CA VAL A 385 -11.19 -3.54 -6.70
C VAL A 385 -11.10 -4.86 -5.95
N ARG A 386 -11.94 -5.08 -4.92
CA ARG A 386 -12.02 -6.35 -4.21
C ARG A 386 -12.43 -7.48 -5.16
N ASP A 387 -13.44 -7.25 -5.99
CA ASP A 387 -13.94 -8.26 -6.94
C ASP A 387 -12.89 -8.55 -8.03
N ALA A 388 -12.09 -7.57 -8.42
CA ALA A 388 -10.95 -7.76 -9.32
C ALA A 388 -9.73 -8.45 -8.67
N MET A 389 -9.66 -8.55 -7.35
CA MET A 389 -8.61 -9.25 -6.61
C MET A 389 -8.95 -10.71 -6.27
N GLN A 390 -10.21 -11.11 -6.41
CA GLN A 390 -10.66 -12.50 -6.28
C GLN A 390 -10.37 -13.28 -7.56
#